data_AF-A0A7R8VHH8-F1
#
_entry.id   AF-A0A7R8VHH8-F1
#
_cell.length_a   1.000
_cell.length_b   1.000
_cell.length_c   1.000
_cell.angle_alpha   90.00
_cell.angle_beta   90.00
_cell.angle_gamma   90.00
#
_symmetry.space_group_name_H-M   'P 1'
#
loop_
_entity.id
_entity.type
_entity.pdbx_description
1 polymer ?
#
loop_
_entity_poly.entity_id
_entity_poly.type
_entity_poly.pdbx_seq_one_letter_code
_entity_poly.pdbx_strand_id
1 'polypeptide(L)'
;MNRGTALAVNYGLSTMGGAMRGTSVLARNARAPQKEPVPFQQLLPLKLKNSVSGKGDRTSNVACLQEMAVMFACLKQSEFDQALCSKEIAGFQSCFNTSQEQKKAKKELDRSDGLVLGADARFMGHKKINQLLRKFPQ
;
A
#
# COMPACT_ATOMS: atom_id res chain seq x y z
N MET A 1 18.66 55.96 55.85
CA MET A 1 18.36 55.16 57.06
C MET A 1 17.16 54.27 56.70
N ASN A 2 17.26 53.01 56.29
CA ASN A 2 18.02 51.83 56.71
C ASN A 2 17.66 51.29 58.11
N ARG A 3 16.92 50.15 58.11
CA ARG A 3 16.77 49.02 59.07
C ARG A 3 15.63 48.16 58.48
N GLY A 4 15.82 46.98 57.88
CA GLY A 4 16.28 45.71 58.48
C GLY A 4 15.21 45.22 59.48
N THR A 5 14.55 44.06 59.40
CA THR A 5 14.86 42.70 58.90
C THR A 5 13.60 41.83 59.09
N ALA A 6 13.40 40.76 58.31
CA ALA A 6 13.08 39.39 58.79
C ALA A 6 12.60 38.48 57.65
N LEU A 7 13.24 37.31 57.55
CA LEU A 7 12.81 36.15 56.78
C LEU A 7 11.49 35.59 57.30
N ALA A 8 10.60 35.14 56.42
CA ALA A 8 9.66 34.07 56.73
C ALA A 8 9.31 33.28 55.46
N VAL A 9 9.35 31.96 55.63
CA VAL A 9 9.30 30.92 54.62
C VAL A 9 7.90 30.77 54.03
N ASN A 10 7.90 30.39 52.76
CA ASN A 10 6.79 30.03 51.90
C ASN A 10 5.96 28.87 52.48
N TYR A 11 4.68 29.09 52.80
CA TYR A 11 3.63 28.06 52.79
C TYR A 11 2.27 28.76 52.66
N GLY A 12 1.64 28.67 51.49
CA GLY A 12 0.38 29.38 51.24
C GLY A 12 -0.31 28.97 49.94
N LEU A 13 -1.01 27.84 50.02
CA LEU A 13 -2.16 27.41 49.22
C LEU A 13 -2.80 28.53 48.35
N SER A 14 -2.81 28.38 47.02
CA SER A 14 -3.68 29.22 46.17
C SER A 14 -4.27 28.45 44.99
N THR A 15 -5.55 28.10 45.19
CA THR A 15 -6.67 28.30 44.26
C THR A 15 -6.59 27.71 42.84
N MET A 16 -7.37 26.64 42.68
CA MET A 16 -7.97 26.11 41.46
C MET A 16 -8.27 27.18 40.39
N GLY A 17 -7.56 27.12 39.26
CA GLY A 17 -7.82 27.91 38.07
C GLY A 17 -8.75 27.21 37.08
N GLY A 18 -9.91 27.82 36.83
CA GLY A 18 -10.52 27.95 35.50
C GLY A 18 -11.03 26.68 34.79
N ALA A 19 -12.34 26.42 34.92
CA ALA A 19 -13.06 25.48 34.09
C ALA A 19 -13.23 26.00 32.64
N MET A 20 -12.50 25.43 31.68
CA MET A 20 -12.90 25.47 30.26
C MET A 20 -14.03 24.45 30.05
N ARG A 21 -15.28 24.91 30.20
CA ARG A 21 -16.48 24.15 29.82
C ARG A 21 -16.63 24.16 28.30
N GLY A 22 -15.91 23.28 27.62
CA GLY A 22 -16.29 22.83 26.28
C GLY A 22 -17.26 21.66 26.40
N THR A 23 -18.54 21.92 26.63
CA THR A 23 -19.56 20.85 26.58
C THR A 23 -19.86 20.48 25.14
N SER A 24 -18.98 19.69 24.51
CA SER A 24 -19.33 19.00 23.27
C SER A 24 -20.23 17.81 23.62
N VAL A 25 -21.46 17.82 23.11
CA VAL A 25 -22.49 16.78 23.28
C VAL A 25 -22.02 15.37 22.84
N LEU A 26 -20.91 15.28 22.10
CA LEU A 26 -20.27 14.03 21.65
C LEU A 26 -19.67 13.17 22.77
N ALA A 27 -19.47 13.70 23.97
CA ALA A 27 -18.77 13.00 25.05
C ALA A 27 -19.68 12.14 25.96
N ARG A 28 -21.00 12.12 25.75
CA ARG A 28 -21.91 11.43 26.69
C ARG A 28 -21.95 9.90 26.52
N ASN A 29 -21.63 9.39 25.32
CA ASN A 29 -21.62 7.96 25.00
C ASN A 29 -20.30 7.49 24.36
N ALA A 30 -19.27 8.33 24.34
CA ALA A 30 -17.97 7.92 23.84
C ALA A 30 -17.34 6.95 24.83
N ARG A 31 -16.98 5.75 24.37
CA ARG A 31 -16.13 4.86 25.16
C ARG A 31 -14.85 5.62 25.50
N ALA A 32 -14.43 5.58 26.76
CA ALA A 32 -13.13 6.10 27.13
C ALA A 32 -12.05 5.39 26.27
N PRO A 33 -11.04 6.12 25.77
CA PRO A 33 -9.92 5.50 25.06
C PRO A 33 -9.32 4.38 25.91
N GLN A 34 -9.08 3.23 25.30
CA GLN A 34 -8.43 2.11 25.98
C GLN A 34 -7.05 2.56 26.46
N LYS A 35 -6.78 2.43 27.75
CA LYS A 35 -5.45 2.69 28.31
C LYS A 35 -4.58 1.47 28.04
N GLU A 36 -3.77 1.53 27.00
CA GLU A 36 -2.80 0.46 26.70
C GLU A 36 -1.66 0.46 27.74
N PRO A 37 -1.19 -0.73 28.17
CA PRO A 37 -0.07 -0.85 29.12
C PRO A 37 1.27 -0.37 28.54
N VAL A 38 1.38 -0.27 27.20
CA VAL A 38 2.57 0.23 26.50
C VAL A 38 2.18 1.49 25.72
N PRO A 39 2.90 2.62 25.87
CA PRO A 39 2.58 3.83 25.13
C PRO A 39 2.90 3.64 23.64
N PHE A 40 1.91 3.89 22.78
CA PHE A 40 2.10 3.87 21.33
C PHE A 40 3.11 4.94 20.90
N GLN A 41 4.15 4.53 20.18
CA GLN A 41 5.10 5.44 19.55
C GLN A 41 4.81 5.55 18.06
N GLN A 42 4.41 6.75 17.65
CA GLN A 42 4.02 7.03 16.28
C GLN A 42 5.25 7.37 15.41
N LEU A 43 5.72 6.41 14.60
CA LEU A 43 6.77 6.71 13.60
C LEU A 43 6.24 7.51 12.41
N LEU A 44 4.97 7.32 12.04
CA LEU A 44 4.30 8.04 10.97
C LEU A 44 2.92 8.51 11.42
N PRO A 45 2.46 9.68 10.94
CA PRO A 45 1.14 10.19 11.30
C PRO A 45 0.05 9.19 10.89
N LEU A 46 -0.89 8.95 11.80
CA LEU A 46 -2.02 8.01 11.69
C LEU A 46 -3.12 8.68 10.88
N LYS A 47 -2.75 9.09 9.67
CA LYS A 47 -3.63 9.69 8.68
C LYS A 47 -3.45 8.97 7.36
N LEU A 48 -4.54 8.87 6.62
CA LEU A 48 -4.50 8.33 5.27
C LEU A 48 -3.65 9.24 4.38
N LYS A 49 -2.91 8.63 3.46
CA LYS A 49 -2.22 9.37 2.39
C LYS A 49 -3.15 9.50 1.20
N ASN A 50 -2.97 10.55 0.40
CA ASN A 50 -3.69 10.76 -0.85
C ASN A 50 -3.21 9.85 -2.00
N SER A 51 -2.44 8.79 -1.68
CA SER A 51 -1.93 7.82 -2.65
C SER A 51 -1.61 6.47 -2.01
N VAL A 52 -1.81 5.40 -2.77
CA VAL A 52 -1.38 4.02 -2.50
C VAL A 52 -0.14 3.66 -3.33
N SER A 53 0.70 2.78 -2.77
CA SER A 53 1.90 2.28 -3.45
C SER A 53 1.57 1.08 -4.33
N GLY A 54 2.04 1.08 -5.58
CA GLY A 54 1.94 -0.07 -6.49
C GLY A 54 3.05 -1.13 -6.31
N LYS A 55 3.77 -1.12 -5.18
CA LYS A 55 4.98 -1.96 -4.98
C LYS A 55 4.68 -3.47 -5.04
N GLY A 56 3.47 -3.90 -4.66
CA GLY A 56 3.06 -5.30 -4.67
C GLY A 56 2.67 -5.87 -6.03
N ASP A 57 2.39 -5.02 -7.03
CA ASP A 57 1.89 -5.48 -8.34
C ASP A 57 2.98 -6.08 -9.25
N ARG A 58 4.26 -5.94 -8.87
CA ARG A 58 5.39 -6.48 -9.63
C ARG A 58 5.66 -7.92 -9.21
N THR A 59 4.98 -8.87 -9.83
CA THR A 59 5.36 -10.28 -9.74
C THR A 59 6.56 -10.54 -10.65
N SER A 60 7.60 -11.18 -10.12
CA SER A 60 8.84 -11.52 -10.86
C SER A 60 8.70 -12.81 -11.68
N ASN A 61 7.48 -13.32 -11.85
CA ASN A 61 7.26 -14.59 -12.52
C ASN A 61 7.60 -14.46 -14.01
N VAL A 62 8.59 -15.23 -14.44
CA VAL A 62 8.98 -15.33 -15.84
C VAL A 62 7.93 -16.18 -16.56
N ALA A 63 7.45 -15.70 -17.71
CA ALA A 63 6.46 -16.42 -18.50
C ALA A 63 7.11 -17.59 -19.24
N CYS A 64 6.34 -18.67 -19.46
CA CYS A 64 6.71 -19.81 -20.31
C CYS A 64 7.93 -20.62 -19.85
N LEU A 65 8.21 -20.65 -18.53
CA LEU A 65 9.34 -21.42 -17.98
C LEU A 65 9.21 -22.91 -18.23
N GLN A 66 7.99 -23.45 -18.21
CA GLN A 66 7.74 -24.88 -18.39
C GLN A 66 8.08 -25.32 -19.82
N GLU A 67 7.59 -24.58 -20.80
CA GLU A 67 7.75 -24.81 -22.24
C GLU A 67 9.21 -24.62 -22.64
N MET A 68 9.87 -23.63 -22.03
CA MET A 68 11.30 -23.40 -22.19
C MET A 68 12.14 -24.58 -21.68
N ALA A 69 11.79 -25.14 -20.51
CA ALA A 69 12.48 -26.30 -19.97
C ALA A 69 12.33 -27.54 -20.86
N VAL A 70 11.13 -27.79 -21.40
CA VAL A 70 10.87 -28.91 -22.33
C VAL A 70 11.64 -28.73 -23.64
N MET A 71 11.64 -27.53 -24.21
CA MET A 71 12.41 -27.22 -25.42
C MET A 71 13.91 -27.45 -25.21
N PHE A 72 14.48 -26.98 -24.10
CA PHE A 72 15.89 -27.20 -23.80
C PHE A 72 16.22 -28.67 -23.54
N ALA A 73 15.30 -29.44 -22.96
CA ALA A 73 15.49 -30.88 -22.79
C ALA A 73 15.58 -31.60 -24.14
N CYS A 74 14.74 -31.24 -25.12
CA CYS A 74 14.81 -31.81 -26.47
C CYS A 74 16.11 -31.42 -27.17
N LEU A 75 16.45 -30.14 -27.18
CA LEU A 75 17.66 -29.64 -27.85
C LEU A 75 18.94 -30.29 -27.29
N LYS A 76 18.97 -30.57 -25.99
CA LYS A 76 20.10 -31.29 -25.38
C LYS A 76 20.22 -32.74 -25.85
N GLN A 77 19.10 -33.40 -26.16
CA GLN A 77 19.09 -34.79 -26.63
C GLN A 77 19.39 -34.91 -28.13
N SER A 78 19.09 -33.88 -28.91
CA SER A 78 19.23 -33.87 -30.37
C SER A 78 20.47 -33.12 -30.88
N GLU A 79 21.49 -32.89 -30.04
CA GLU A 79 22.68 -32.09 -30.40
C GLU A 79 22.31 -30.70 -30.96
N PHE A 80 21.24 -30.10 -30.41
CA PHE A 80 20.68 -28.80 -30.80
C PHE A 80 20.12 -28.73 -32.23
N ASP A 81 19.79 -29.86 -32.85
CA ASP A 81 19.06 -29.88 -34.11
C ASP A 81 17.60 -29.43 -33.90
N GLN A 82 17.26 -28.29 -34.50
CA GLN A 82 15.93 -27.68 -34.41
C GLN A 82 14.87 -28.44 -35.20
N ALA A 83 15.25 -29.17 -36.26
CA ALA A 83 14.30 -29.92 -37.06
C ALA A 83 13.66 -31.06 -36.24
N LEU A 84 14.47 -31.71 -35.41
CA LEU A 84 14.06 -32.78 -34.50
C LEU A 84 13.19 -32.27 -33.33
N CYS A 85 13.39 -31.02 -32.90
CA CYS A 85 12.66 -30.39 -31.78
C CYS A 85 11.58 -29.38 -32.22
N SER A 86 11.08 -29.51 -33.45
CA SER A 86 10.13 -28.56 -34.04
C SER A 86 8.83 -28.45 -33.23
N LYS A 87 8.39 -29.52 -32.57
CA LYS A 87 7.16 -29.53 -31.75
C LYS A 87 7.32 -28.70 -30.49
N GLU A 88 8.44 -28.86 -29.79
CA GLU A 88 8.75 -28.18 -28.54
C GLU A 88 9.00 -26.69 -28.79
N ILE A 89 9.65 -26.35 -29.91
CA ILE A 89 9.84 -24.97 -30.36
C ILE A 89 8.49 -24.31 -30.65
N ALA A 90 7.59 -24.98 -31.37
CA ALA A 90 6.25 -24.45 -31.66
C ALA A 90 5.44 -24.23 -30.37
N GLY A 91 5.53 -25.15 -29.40
CA GLY A 91 4.91 -25.00 -28.08
C GLY A 91 5.41 -23.77 -27.32
N PHE A 92 6.72 -23.56 -27.27
CA PHE A 92 7.32 -22.38 -26.65
C PHE A 92 6.88 -21.07 -27.33
N GLN A 93 6.89 -21.03 -28.67
CA GLN A 93 6.46 -19.85 -29.43
C GLN A 93 4.99 -19.50 -29.18
N SER A 94 4.12 -20.51 -29.11
CA SER A 94 2.70 -20.32 -28.81
C SER A 94 2.48 -19.67 -27.43
N CYS A 95 3.16 -20.18 -26.40
CA CYS A 95 3.12 -19.59 -25.07
C CYS A 95 3.66 -18.15 -25.08
N PHE A 96 4.79 -17.91 -25.75
CA PHE A 96 5.42 -16.59 -25.82
C PHE A 96 4.49 -15.55 -26.45
N ASN A 97 3.86 -15.88 -27.59
CA ASN A 97 2.94 -14.99 -28.28
C ASN A 97 1.73 -14.66 -27.40
N THR A 98 1.13 -15.67 -26.79
CA THR A 98 -0.02 -15.51 -25.88
C THR A 98 0.36 -14.61 -24.69
N SER A 99 1.52 -14.84 -24.07
CA SER A 99 1.99 -14.01 -22.95
C SER A 99 2.26 -12.57 -23.39
N GLN A 100 2.80 -12.36 -24.58
CA GLN A 100 3.04 -11.02 -25.13
C GLN A 100 1.74 -10.27 -25.40
N GLU A 101 0.72 -10.95 -25.94
CA GLU A 101 -0.60 -10.37 -26.15
C GLU A 101 -1.27 -10.00 -24.83
N GLN A 102 -1.23 -10.89 -23.83
CA GLN A 102 -1.76 -10.61 -22.49
C GLN A 102 -1.04 -9.42 -21.82
N LYS A 103 0.29 -9.33 -21.96
CA LYS A 103 1.06 -8.18 -21.45
C LYS A 103 0.65 -6.88 -22.14
N LYS A 104 0.46 -6.90 -23.46
CA LYS A 104 -0.03 -5.73 -24.21
C LYS A 104 -1.43 -5.35 -23.76
N ALA A 105 -2.36 -6.30 -23.69
CA ALA A 105 -3.74 -6.07 -23.24
C ALA A 105 -3.78 -5.47 -21.82
N LYS A 106 -3.01 -6.03 -20.87
CA LYS A 106 -2.91 -5.47 -19.51
C LYS A 106 -2.35 -4.04 -19.51
N LYS A 107 -1.34 -3.76 -20.34
CA LYS A 107 -0.77 -2.41 -20.47
C LYS A 107 -1.75 -1.40 -21.04
N GLU A 108 -2.56 -1.81 -22.03
CA GLU A 108 -3.62 -0.96 -22.58
C GLU A 108 -4.74 -0.73 -21.57
N LEU A 109 -5.16 -1.75 -20.82
CA LEU A 109 -6.11 -1.58 -19.71
C LEU A 109 -5.57 -0.61 -18.64
N ASP A 110 -4.31 -0.75 -18.25
CA ASP A 110 -3.64 0.17 -17.32
C ASP A 110 -3.52 1.62 -17.83
N ARG A 111 -3.50 1.82 -19.16
CA ARG A 111 -3.41 3.13 -19.81
C ARG A 111 -4.78 3.76 -20.02
N SER A 112 -5.76 2.97 -20.42
CA SER A 112 -7.11 3.44 -20.66
C SER A 112 -7.63 4.12 -19.40
N ASP A 113 -8.03 5.40 -19.50
CA ASP A 113 -8.45 6.21 -18.35
C ASP A 113 -9.83 5.81 -17.79
N GLY A 114 -10.51 4.86 -18.43
CA GLY A 114 -11.79 4.31 -17.99
C GLY A 114 -11.74 3.80 -16.54
N LEU A 115 -12.50 4.44 -15.67
CA LEU A 115 -12.95 3.88 -14.41
C LEU A 115 -14.02 2.84 -14.77
N VAL A 116 -13.62 1.58 -14.97
CA VAL A 116 -14.59 0.48 -15.08
C VAL A 116 -15.16 0.24 -13.68
N LEU A 117 -16.10 1.10 -13.30
CA LEU A 117 -16.89 0.98 -12.07
C LEU A 117 -17.96 -0.08 -12.35
N GLY A 118 -17.69 -1.34 -12.01
CA GLY A 118 -18.66 -2.42 -12.18
C GLY A 118 -18.08 -3.83 -12.23
N ALA A 119 -16.83 -3.99 -12.68
CA ALA A 119 -16.08 -5.23 -12.48
C ALA A 119 -15.44 -5.19 -11.08
N ASP A 120 -15.76 -6.16 -10.23
CA ASP A 120 -15.29 -6.34 -8.85
C ASP A 120 -14.33 -5.25 -8.33
N ALA A 121 -14.85 -4.30 -7.56
CA ALA A 121 -14.08 -3.20 -6.92
C ALA A 121 -12.87 -3.70 -6.08
N ARG A 122 -12.82 -5.01 -5.81
CA ARG A 122 -11.71 -5.71 -5.16
C ARG A 122 -10.40 -5.68 -5.96
N PHE A 123 -10.45 -5.49 -7.28
CA PHE A 123 -9.30 -5.62 -8.18
C PHE A 123 -8.95 -4.36 -8.96
N MET A 124 -9.26 -3.16 -8.43
CA MET A 124 -8.85 -1.91 -9.08
C MET A 124 -7.33 -1.67 -8.89
N GLY A 125 -6.61 -1.46 -10.00
CA GLY A 125 -5.17 -1.20 -9.96
C GLY A 125 -4.82 0.11 -9.24
N HIS A 126 -3.62 0.18 -8.64
CA HIS A 126 -3.14 1.32 -7.86
C HIS A 126 -3.24 2.67 -8.59
N LYS A 127 -3.07 2.70 -9.92
CA LYS A 127 -3.20 3.92 -10.73
C LYS A 127 -4.61 4.51 -10.66
N LYS A 128 -5.63 3.66 -10.74
CA LYS A 128 -7.05 4.04 -10.67
C LYS A 128 -7.42 4.52 -9.28
N ILE A 129 -6.95 3.82 -8.25
CA ILE A 129 -7.12 4.24 -6.85
C ILE A 129 -6.49 5.63 -6.65
N ASN A 130 -5.26 5.84 -7.12
CA ASN A 130 -4.57 7.12 -6.99
C ASN A 130 -5.26 8.25 -7.77
N GLN A 131 -5.89 7.96 -8.91
CA GLN A 131 -6.70 8.94 -9.63
C GLN A 131 -7.94 9.35 -8.82
N LEU A 132 -8.57 8.41 -8.12
CA LEU A 132 -9.72 8.69 -7.25
C LEU A 132 -9.32 9.48 -5.99
N LEU A 133 -8.26 9.05 -5.29
CA LEU A 133 -7.77 9.72 -4.07
C LEU A 133 -7.28 11.16 -4.33
N ARG A 134 -6.83 11.47 -5.55
CA ARG A 134 -6.51 12.84 -5.95
C ARG A 134 -7.74 13.74 -6.09
N LYS A 135 -8.89 13.18 -6.46
CA LYS A 135 -10.15 13.94 -6.58
C LYS A 135 -10.78 14.22 -5.21
N PHE A 136 -10.58 13.31 -4.24
CA PHE A 136 -11.16 13.39 -2.90
C PHE A 136 -10.07 13.22 -1.83
N PRO A 137 -9.24 14.26 -1.57
CA PRO A 137 -8.20 14.20 -0.55
C PRO A 137 -8.79 14.19 0.87
N GLN A 138 -8.03 13.63 1.81
CA GLN A 138 -8.34 13.56 3.24
C GLN A 138 -7.61 14.64 4.04
#